data_AF-A0A839XTE1-F1
#
_entry.id   AF-A0A839XTE1-F1
#
_cell.length_a   1.000
_cell.length_b   1.000
_cell.length_c   1.000
_cell.angle_alpha   90.00
_cell.angle_beta   90.00
_cell.angle_gamma   90.00
#
_symmetry.space_group_name_H-M   'P 1'
#
loop_
_entity.id
_entity.type
_entity.pdbx_description
1 polymer ?
#
loop_
_entity_poly.entity_id
_entity_poly.type
_entity_poly.pdbx_seq_one_letter_code
_entity_poly.pdbx_strand_id
1 'polypeptide(L)'
;MTVTSSPANEHESTIYLADLAAVIALDSIGRSLTRTLPRSERHPMSRVRCTDTWDRHRLFNVPEEQVDRLLETSVRPLDHVMPPDHCLRTSVEEYVRTLVRTRRRHQRSDLVEHLTRSGCLADE
;
A
#
# COMPACT_ATOMS: atom_id res chain seq x y z
N MET A 1 32.70 -18.50 -7.70
CA MET A 1 31.51 -19.10 -7.07
C MET A 1 30.33 -18.23 -7.44
N THR A 2 29.58 -18.62 -8.46
CA THR A 2 28.37 -17.91 -8.89
C THR A 2 27.24 -18.38 -7.99
N VAL A 3 26.77 -17.51 -7.10
CA VAL A 3 25.54 -17.74 -6.35
C VAL A 3 24.41 -17.51 -7.35
N THR A 4 23.89 -18.59 -7.94
CA THR A 4 22.65 -18.54 -8.71
C THR A 4 21.52 -18.27 -7.72
N SER A 5 20.95 -17.07 -7.74
CA SER A 5 19.67 -16.80 -7.10
C SER A 5 18.64 -17.76 -7.71
N SER A 6 17.92 -18.49 -6.86
CA SER A 6 16.80 -19.30 -7.32
C SER A 6 15.63 -18.37 -7.67
N PRO A 7 14.88 -18.61 -8.75
CA PRO A 7 13.73 -17.80 -9.13
C PRO A 7 12.68 -17.70 -7.99
N ALA A 8 12.60 -18.72 -7.12
CA ALA A 8 11.75 -18.67 -5.93
C ALA A 8 12.16 -17.59 -4.91
N ASN A 9 13.46 -17.28 -4.80
CA ASN A 9 13.95 -16.23 -3.89
C ASN A 9 13.71 -14.83 -4.46
N GLU A 10 13.67 -14.69 -5.78
CA GLU A 10 13.41 -13.42 -6.47
C GLU A 10 11.92 -13.04 -6.34
N HIS A 11 11.02 -14.00 -6.56
CA HIS A 11 9.58 -13.81 -6.34
C HIS A 11 9.25 -13.40 -4.90
N GLU A 12 9.80 -14.10 -3.90
CA GLU A 12 9.56 -13.77 -2.50
C GLU A 12 10.09 -12.38 -2.14
N SER A 13 11.23 -11.99 -2.72
CA SER A 13 11.79 -10.64 -2.57
C SER A 13 10.88 -9.58 -3.19
N THR A 14 10.37 -9.81 -4.39
CA THR A 14 9.41 -8.92 -5.07
C THR A 14 8.13 -8.75 -4.26
N ILE A 15 7.57 -9.86 -3.77
CA ILE A 15 6.38 -9.83 -2.92
C ILE A 15 6.67 -9.06 -1.63
N TYR A 16 7.82 -9.27 -1.00
CA TYR A 16 8.21 -8.52 0.20
C TYR A 16 8.31 -7.01 -0.05
N LEU A 17 8.94 -6.59 -1.15
CA LEU A 17 9.06 -5.17 -1.49
C LEU A 17 7.70 -4.54 -1.82
N ALA A 18 6.84 -5.25 -2.54
CA ALA A 18 5.48 -4.81 -2.83
C ALA A 18 4.62 -4.68 -1.56
N ASP A 19 4.75 -5.64 -0.64
CA ASP A 19 4.08 -5.65 0.66
C ASP A 19 4.51 -4.45 1.51
N LEU A 20 5.82 -4.21 1.58
CA LEU A 20 6.38 -3.04 2.26
C LEU A 20 5.91 -1.72 1.61
N ALA A 21 5.93 -1.63 0.28
CA ALA A 21 5.48 -0.46 -0.45
C ALA A 21 3.99 -0.16 -0.17
N ALA A 22 3.13 -1.17 -0.17
CA ALA A 22 1.71 -1.02 0.17
C ALA A 22 1.53 -0.50 1.61
N VAL A 23 2.27 -1.04 2.58
CA VAL A 23 2.20 -0.60 3.98
C VAL A 23 2.68 0.85 4.13
N ILE A 24 3.78 1.24 3.49
CA ILE A 24 4.30 2.62 3.55
C ILE A 24 3.29 3.59 2.90
N ALA A 25 2.70 3.23 1.77
CA ALA A 25 1.66 4.03 1.13
C ALA A 25 0.48 4.24 2.08
N LEU A 26 -0.04 3.16 2.67
CA LEU A 26 -1.15 3.20 3.61
C LEU A 26 -0.83 4.00 4.88
N ASP A 27 0.41 3.92 5.40
CA ASP A 27 0.88 4.73 6.52
C ASP A 27 0.83 6.22 6.20
N SER A 28 1.36 6.59 5.03
CA SER A 28 1.34 7.95 4.50
C SER A 28 -0.11 8.48 4.35
N ILE A 29 -0.99 7.68 3.74
CA ILE A 29 -2.42 7.99 3.60
C ILE A 29 -3.07 8.18 4.96
N GLY A 30 -2.85 7.26 5.90
CA GLY A 30 -3.41 7.34 7.25
C GLY A 30 -2.97 8.59 8.01
N ARG A 31 -1.71 9.02 7.85
CA ARG A 31 -1.22 10.30 8.40
C ARG A 31 -1.91 11.50 7.76
N SER A 32 -2.02 11.50 6.43
CA SER A 32 -2.69 12.58 5.69
C SER A 32 -4.16 12.73 6.09
N LEU A 33 -4.90 11.63 6.19
CA LEU A 33 -6.29 11.61 6.65
C LEU A 33 -6.41 12.06 8.12
N THR A 34 -5.50 11.64 9.00
CA THR A 34 -5.54 12.10 10.40
C THR A 34 -5.32 13.62 10.52
N ARG A 35 -4.56 14.22 9.59
CA ARG A 35 -4.29 15.67 9.58
C ARG A 35 -5.47 16.52 9.11
N THR A 36 -6.50 15.94 8.49
CA THR A 36 -7.71 16.68 8.09
C THR A 36 -8.77 16.73 9.20
N LEU A 37 -8.67 15.87 10.22
CA LEU A 37 -9.66 15.79 11.29
C LEU A 37 -9.69 17.03 12.20
N PRO A 38 -10.85 17.41 12.77
CA PRO A 38 -10.93 18.41 13.83
C PRO A 38 -10.06 18.05 15.04
N ARG A 39 -9.61 19.06 15.79
CA ARG A 39 -8.73 18.86 16.97
C ARG A 39 -9.39 17.97 18.05
N SER A 40 -10.72 18.05 18.18
CA SER A 40 -11.54 17.22 19.07
C SER A 40 -11.47 15.73 18.74
N GLU A 41 -11.32 15.38 17.46
CA GLU A 41 -11.25 13.99 16.97
C GLU A 41 -9.83 13.42 16.99
N ARG A 42 -8.82 14.26 17.30
CA ARG A 42 -7.41 13.83 17.46
C ARG A 42 -7.03 13.52 18.91
N HIS A 43 -8.00 13.50 19.82
CA HIS A 43 -7.79 13.20 21.24
C HIS A 43 -7.09 11.85 21.41
N PRO A 44 -6.20 11.66 22.41
CA PRO A 44 -5.46 10.41 22.61
C PRO A 44 -6.33 9.15 22.68
N MET A 45 -7.56 9.27 23.19
CA MET A 45 -8.54 8.19 23.29
C MET A 45 -9.45 8.04 22.05
N SER A 46 -9.22 8.81 20.99
CA SER A 46 -9.98 8.68 19.74
C SER A 46 -9.68 7.33 19.09
N ARG A 47 -10.69 6.72 18.47
CA ARG A 47 -10.54 5.49 17.68
C ARG A 47 -9.41 5.60 16.65
N VAL A 48 -9.18 6.80 16.11
CA VAL A 48 -8.12 7.09 15.14
C VAL A 48 -6.73 6.93 15.75
N ARG A 49 -6.51 7.40 16.99
CA ARG A 49 -5.22 7.28 17.69
C ARG A 49 -4.93 5.86 18.15
N CYS A 50 -5.96 5.09 18.49
CA CYS A 50 -5.84 3.68 18.89
C CYS A 50 -5.66 2.72 17.70
N THR A 51 -5.75 3.22 16.47
CA THR A 51 -5.55 2.43 15.25
C THR A 51 -4.17 2.72 14.66
N ASP A 52 -3.47 1.67 14.24
CA ASP A 52 -2.19 1.79 13.55
C ASP A 52 -2.33 2.68 12.31
N THR A 53 -1.34 3.53 12.07
CA THR A 53 -1.37 4.54 11.00
C THR A 53 -1.71 3.96 9.65
N TRP A 54 -1.14 2.81 9.28
CA TRP A 54 -1.42 2.12 8.02
C TRP A 54 -2.86 1.58 7.91
N ASP A 55 -3.54 1.32 9.02
CA ASP A 55 -4.91 0.78 9.02
C ASP A 55 -5.99 1.87 9.14
N ARG A 56 -5.58 3.13 9.37
CA ARG A 56 -6.51 4.25 9.60
C ARG A 56 -7.39 4.58 8.41
N HIS A 57 -6.96 4.34 7.18
CA HIS A 57 -7.74 4.62 5.97
C HIS A 57 -9.15 3.99 6.03
N ARG A 58 -9.30 2.87 6.75
CA ARG A 58 -10.58 2.17 6.94
C ARG A 58 -11.62 2.95 7.75
N LEU A 59 -11.17 3.93 8.52
CA LEU A 59 -12.04 4.76 9.37
C LEU A 59 -12.66 5.93 8.60
N PHE A 60 -12.15 6.23 7.40
CA PHE A 60 -12.56 7.40 6.63
C PHE A 60 -13.37 6.96 5.41
N ASN A 61 -14.40 7.74 5.07
CA ASN A 61 -15.05 7.65 3.78
C ASN A 61 -14.39 8.66 2.85
N VAL A 62 -13.48 8.21 1.99
CA VAL A 62 -12.68 9.08 1.12
C VAL A 62 -13.37 9.20 -0.24
N PRO A 63 -13.74 10.41 -0.70
CA PRO A 63 -14.27 10.62 -2.06
C PRO A 63 -13.26 10.21 -3.13
N GLU A 64 -13.74 9.73 -4.27
CA GLU A 64 -12.89 9.24 -5.37
C GLU A 64 -11.82 10.26 -5.78
N GLU A 65 -12.21 11.54 -5.90
CA GLU A 65 -11.31 12.63 -6.30
C GLU A 65 -10.24 12.94 -5.24
N GLN A 66 -10.40 12.45 -4.01
CA GLN A 66 -9.37 12.53 -2.97
C GLN A 66 -8.48 11.30 -2.95
N VAL A 67 -8.97 10.14 -3.40
CA VAL A 67 -8.17 8.90 -3.47
C VAL A 67 -6.98 9.10 -4.40
N ASP A 68 -7.19 9.65 -5.60
CA ASP A 68 -6.10 9.84 -6.56
C ASP A 68 -5.04 10.81 -6.04
N ARG A 69 -5.44 11.92 -5.40
CA ARG A 69 -4.50 12.87 -4.77
C ARG A 69 -3.70 12.25 -3.63
N LEU A 70 -4.32 11.36 -2.86
CA LEU A 70 -3.63 10.62 -1.80
C LEU A 70 -2.62 9.64 -2.41
N LEU A 71 -2.97 8.92 -3.47
CA LEU A 71 -2.06 7.99 -4.14
C LEU A 71 -0.89 8.71 -4.80
N GLU A 72 -1.11 9.86 -5.45
CA GLU A 72 -0.04 10.68 -6.02
C GLU A 72 1.01 11.11 -4.99
N THR A 73 0.61 11.34 -3.74
CA THR A 73 1.50 11.79 -2.67
C THR A 73 2.06 10.65 -1.81
N SER A 74 1.42 9.49 -1.81
CA SER A 74 1.80 8.35 -0.97
C SER A 74 2.49 7.21 -1.72
N VAL A 75 2.20 7.01 -3.01
CA VAL A 75 2.78 5.93 -3.83
C VAL A 75 3.92 6.44 -4.70
N ARG A 76 3.80 7.63 -5.29
CA ARG A 76 4.85 8.21 -6.16
C ARG A 76 6.23 8.30 -5.49
N PRO A 77 6.37 8.59 -4.18
CA PRO A 77 7.69 8.62 -3.55
C PRO A 77 8.33 7.24 -3.33
N LEU A 78 7.64 6.12 -3.62
CA LEU A 78 8.13 4.76 -3.36
C LEU A 78 9.14 4.25 -4.39
N ASP A 79 9.59 5.10 -5.30
CA ASP A 79 10.61 4.80 -6.33
C ASP A 79 11.96 4.34 -5.74
N HIS A 80 12.20 4.57 -4.44
CA HIS A 80 13.38 4.10 -3.71
C HIS A 80 13.18 2.75 -2.99
N VAL A 81 11.93 2.27 -2.89
CA VAL A 81 11.56 1.04 -2.17
C VAL A 81 11.37 -0.12 -3.15
N MET A 82 10.77 0.14 -4.29
CA MET A 82 10.50 -0.88 -5.30
C MET A 82 11.54 -0.85 -6.42
N PRO A 83 11.80 -2.00 -7.08
CA PRO A 83 12.54 -2.01 -8.34
C PRO A 83 11.83 -1.13 -9.37
N PRO A 84 12.55 -0.64 -10.41
CA PRO A 84 11.98 0.16 -11.49
C PRO A 84 11.14 -0.70 -12.45
N ASP A 85 10.19 -1.45 -11.90
CA ASP A 85 9.24 -2.29 -12.59
C ASP A 85 7.88 -1.56 -12.65
N HIS A 86 7.49 -1.18 -13.86
CA HIS A 86 6.23 -0.48 -14.09
C HIS A 86 5.01 -1.34 -13.74
N CYS A 87 5.05 -2.65 -14.02
CA CYS A 87 3.96 -3.56 -13.70
C CYS A 87 3.73 -3.62 -12.19
N LEU A 88 4.82 -3.84 -11.44
CA LEU A 88 4.76 -3.95 -9.99
C LEU A 88 4.23 -2.65 -9.35
N ARG A 89 4.75 -1.50 -9.79
CA ARG A 89 4.33 -0.20 -9.29
C ARG A 89 2.85 0.08 -9.54
N THR A 90 2.39 -0.12 -10.78
CA THR A 90 0.97 0.06 -11.13
C THR A 90 0.08 -0.86 -10.31
N SER A 91 0.47 -2.13 -10.14
CA SER A 91 -0.33 -3.09 -9.38
C SER A 91 -0.39 -2.74 -7.89
N VAL A 92 0.72 -2.29 -7.28
CA VAL A 92 0.70 -1.82 -5.88
C VAL A 92 -0.20 -0.59 -5.74
N GLU A 93 -0.15 0.36 -6.68
CA GLU A 93 -1.02 1.53 -6.67
C GLU A 93 -2.51 1.14 -6.75
N GLU A 94 -2.87 0.26 -7.69
CA GLU A 94 -4.24 -0.24 -7.86
C GLU A 94 -4.75 -1.03 -6.66
N TYR A 95 -3.87 -1.83 -6.06
CA TYR A 95 -4.17 -2.56 -4.84
C TYR A 95 -4.45 -1.60 -3.66
N VAL A 96 -3.57 -0.61 -3.44
CA VAL A 96 -3.76 0.41 -2.38
C VAL A 96 -5.02 1.24 -2.66
N ARG A 97 -5.26 1.64 -3.92
CA ARG A 97 -6.50 2.32 -4.35
C ARG A 97 -7.73 1.51 -3.93
N THR A 98 -7.72 0.21 -4.20
CA THR A 98 -8.82 -0.71 -3.86
C THR A 98 -9.04 -0.79 -2.34
N LEU A 99 -7.97 -0.90 -1.54
CA LEU A 99 -8.09 -0.94 -0.08
C LEU A 99 -8.68 0.35 0.48
N VAL A 100 -8.24 1.51 0.00
CA VAL A 100 -8.75 2.81 0.43
C VAL A 100 -10.23 2.96 0.09
N ARG A 101 -10.63 2.62 -1.14
CA ARG A 101 -12.03 2.71 -1.61
C ARG A 101 -12.95 1.78 -0.85
N THR A 102 -12.52 0.54 -0.64
CA THR A 102 -13.34 -0.50 -0.01
C THR A 102 -13.23 -0.52 1.52
N ARG A 103 -12.30 0.25 2.09
CA ARG A 103 -11.98 0.28 3.53
C ARG A 103 -11.60 -1.09 4.09
N ARG A 104 -10.97 -1.93 3.26
CA ARG A 104 -10.50 -3.26 3.64
C ARG A 104 -9.12 -3.19 4.27
N ARG A 105 -8.84 -4.15 5.15
CA ARG A 105 -7.51 -4.31 5.75
C ARG A 105 -6.57 -4.92 4.72
N HIS A 106 -5.33 -4.43 4.70
CA HIS A 106 -4.25 -5.04 3.94
C HIS A 106 -3.99 -6.49 4.40
N GLN A 107 -3.86 -7.41 3.45
CA GLN A 107 -3.43 -8.79 3.68
C GLN A 107 -2.42 -9.19 2.60
N ARG A 108 -1.30 -9.81 3.01
CA ARG A 108 -0.27 -10.28 2.08
C ARG A 108 -0.83 -11.26 1.04
N SER A 109 -1.74 -12.13 1.42
CA SER A 109 -2.42 -13.07 0.50
C SER A 109 -3.19 -12.35 -0.60
N ASP A 110 -3.96 -11.31 -0.26
CA ASP A 110 -4.76 -10.53 -1.20
C ASP A 110 -3.85 -9.75 -2.17
N LEU A 111 -2.70 -9.25 -1.67
CA LEU A 111 -1.68 -8.63 -2.51
C LEU A 111 -1.07 -9.63 -3.49
N VAL A 112 -0.67 -10.82 -3.03
CA VAL A 112 -0.10 -11.86 -3.91
C VAL A 112 -1.09 -12.27 -4.99
N GLU A 113 -2.35 -12.46 -4.64
CA GLU A 113 -3.41 -12.76 -5.61
C GLU A 113 -3.57 -11.63 -6.64
N HIS A 114 -3.54 -10.37 -6.19
CA HIS A 114 -3.62 -9.20 -7.05
C HIS A 114 -2.44 -9.13 -8.03
N LEU A 115 -1.21 -9.28 -7.53
CA LEU A 115 0.02 -9.26 -8.34
C LEU A 115 0.09 -10.41 -9.35
N THR A 116 -0.42 -11.58 -8.96
CA THR A 116 -0.51 -12.74 -9.87
C THR A 116 -1.53 -12.48 -10.97
N ARG A 117 -2.70 -11.93 -10.63
CA ARG A 117 -3.75 -11.61 -11.60
C ARG A 117 -3.35 -10.50 -12.57
N SER A 118 -2.54 -9.55 -12.13
CA SER A 118 -1.99 -8.50 -13.00
C SER A 118 -0.83 -8.97 -13.86
N GLY A 119 -0.33 -10.19 -13.66
CA GLY A 119 0.76 -10.78 -14.45
C GLY A 119 2.15 -10.30 -14.04
N CYS A 120 2.30 -9.56 -12.93
CA CYS A 120 3.61 -9.05 -12.49
C CYS A 120 4.47 -10.07 -11.76
N LEU A 121 3.92 -11.25 -11.45
CA LEU A 121 4.62 -12.39 -10.85
C LEU A 121 4.62 -13.62 -11.76
N ALA A 122 4.38 -13.44 -13.06
CA ALA A 122 4.47 -14.56 -14.01
C ALA A 122 5.94 -14.85 -14.31
N ASP A 123 6.35 -16.11 -14.09
CA ASP A 123 7.58 -16.66 -14.66
C ASP A 123 7.44 -16.61 -16.20
N GLU A 124 8.32 -15.88 -16.89
CA GLU A 124 8.51 -16.08 -18.34
C GLU A 124 9.15 -17.44 -18.63
#